data_AF-A0A8H7GQZ2-F1
#
_entry.id   AF-A0A8H7GQZ2-F1
#
_cell.length_a   1.000
_cell.length_b   1.000
_cell.length_c   1.000
_cell.angle_alpha   90.00
_cell.angle_beta   90.00
_cell.angle_gamma   90.00
#
_symmetry.space_group_name_H-M   'P 1'
#
loop_
_entity.id
_entity.type
_entity.pdbx_description
1 polymer ?
#
loop_
_entity_poly.entity_id
_entity_poly.type
_entity_poly.pdbx_seq_one_letter_code
_entity_poly.pdbx_strand_id
1 'polypeptide(L)'
;MKFSSRISDLSEELAGIEAIINEYGYSRKILLQQLKFTKHMLRVMIDSTELMQFYEPENGLAQGLIFKVIQLNVKLLTMCDSRGNPNPYKKGYENDVYRFVNLLASWRDLFRARTQEPASTKLAFEQYSGQAWRTLRVMLRKIIENIQ
;
A
#
# COMPACT_ATOMS: atom_id res chain seq x y z
N MET A 1 5.80 10.94 15.65
CA MET A 1 5.80 9.63 14.95
C MET A 1 7.14 8.92 15.16
N LYS A 2 7.16 7.73 15.75
CA LYS A 2 8.40 6.93 15.96
C LYS A 2 8.99 6.33 14.66
N PHE A 3 8.22 6.32 13.57
CA PHE A 3 8.67 5.83 12.27
C PHE A 3 9.57 6.83 11.56
N SER A 4 9.21 8.12 11.58
CA SER A 4 9.95 9.18 10.88
C SER A 4 11.39 9.31 11.35
N SER A 5 11.66 9.04 12.63
CA SER A 5 13.02 9.07 13.19
C SER A 5 13.92 7.92 12.73
N ARG A 6 13.38 6.88 12.10
CA ARG A 6 14.13 5.70 11.63
C ARG A 6 14.19 5.60 10.09
N ILE A 7 13.59 6.55 9.37
CA ILE A 7 13.57 6.52 7.90
C ILE A 7 14.99 6.60 7.34
N SER A 8 15.85 7.44 7.93
CA SER A 8 17.24 7.59 7.51
C SER A 8 17.99 6.27 7.68
N ASP A 9 17.93 5.69 8.88
CA ASP A 9 18.59 4.42 9.22
C ASP A 9 18.16 3.30 8.27
N LEU A 10 16.85 3.14 8.03
CA LEU A 10 16.31 2.11 7.14
C LEU A 10 16.71 2.32 5.66
N SER A 11 16.83 3.58 5.24
CA SER A 11 17.25 3.92 3.88
C SER A 11 18.73 3.60 3.68
N GLU A 12 19.55 3.89 4.67
CA GLU A 12 20.98 3.58 4.68
C GLU A 12 21.23 2.07 4.71
N GLU A 13 20.53 1.33 5.59
CA GLU A 13 20.62 -0.13 5.64
C GLU A 13 20.24 -0.77 4.29
N LEU A 14 19.18 -0.30 3.63
CA LEU A 14 18.79 -0.82 2.31
C LEU A 14 19.79 -0.48 1.21
N ALA A 15 20.43 0.69 1.26
CA ALA A 15 21.50 1.05 0.33
C ALA A 15 22.73 0.15 0.53
N GLY A 16 23.09 -0.18 1.78
CA GLY A 16 24.13 -1.15 2.09
C GLY A 16 23.83 -2.55 1.54
N ILE A 17 22.60 -3.04 1.73
CA ILE A 17 22.17 -4.33 1.17
C ILE A 17 22.25 -4.34 -0.36
N GLU A 18 21.83 -3.26 -1.02
CA GLU A 18 21.93 -3.15 -2.48
C GLU A 18 23.38 -3.15 -2.97
N ALA A 19 24.27 -2.43 -2.29
CA ALA A 19 25.70 -2.41 -2.61
C ALA A 19 26.30 -3.82 -2.54
N ILE A 20 26.00 -4.57 -1.46
CA ILE A 20 26.45 -5.97 -1.30
C ILE A 20 25.89 -6.85 -2.42
N ILE A 21 24.61 -6.74 -2.77
CA ILE A 21 24.02 -7.55 -3.84
C ILE A 21 24.72 -7.29 -5.18
N ASN A 22 25.04 -6.02 -5.47
CA ASN A 22 25.71 -5.62 -6.71
C ASN A 22 27.18 -6.04 -6.74
N GLU A 23 27.91 -5.87 -5.63
CA GLU A 23 29.35 -6.19 -5.53
C GLU A 23 29.62 -7.67 -5.74
N TYR A 24 28.84 -8.55 -5.12
CA TYR A 24 29.04 -10.00 -5.20
C TYR A 24 28.35 -10.64 -6.42
N GLY A 25 27.78 -9.83 -7.33
CA GLY A 25 27.13 -10.31 -8.53
C GLY A 25 25.98 -11.29 -8.27
N TYR A 26 25.26 -11.13 -7.14
CA TYR A 26 24.16 -12.02 -6.77
C TYR A 26 23.02 -11.91 -7.77
N SER A 27 23.06 -12.72 -8.84
CA SER A 27 22.00 -12.87 -9.84
C SER A 27 20.79 -13.66 -9.33
N ARG A 28 20.66 -13.84 -8.01
CA ARG A 28 19.51 -14.56 -7.44
C ARG A 28 18.28 -13.69 -7.56
N LYS A 29 17.47 -13.98 -8.58
CA LYS A 29 16.16 -13.39 -8.86
C LYS A 29 15.31 -13.16 -7.60
N ILE A 30 15.36 -14.08 -6.64
CA ILE A 30 14.65 -13.98 -5.35
C ILE A 30 15.14 -12.79 -4.52
N LEU A 31 16.46 -12.61 -4.36
CA LEU A 31 17.03 -11.51 -3.58
C LEU A 31 16.71 -10.15 -4.23
N LEU A 32 16.83 -10.05 -5.55
CA LEU A 32 16.46 -8.84 -6.29
C LEU A 32 14.97 -8.51 -6.13
N GLN A 33 14.11 -9.53 -6.13
CA GLN A 33 12.68 -9.34 -5.90
C GLN A 33 12.39 -8.86 -4.47
N GLN A 34 13.06 -9.44 -3.46
CA GLN A 34 12.94 -9.02 -2.07
C GLN A 34 13.42 -7.57 -1.90
N LEU A 35 14.60 -7.22 -2.40
CA LEU A 35 15.12 -5.85 -2.33
C LEU A 35 14.17 -4.85 -3.00
N LYS A 36 13.69 -5.17 -4.21
CA LYS A 36 12.72 -4.33 -4.92
C LYS A 36 11.44 -4.12 -4.10
N PHE A 37 10.91 -5.18 -3.50
CA PHE A 37 9.70 -5.08 -2.70
C PHE A 37 9.92 -4.30 -1.40
N THR A 38 11.01 -4.54 -0.68
CA THR A 38 11.32 -3.80 0.56
C THR A 38 11.51 -2.30 0.28
N LYS A 39 12.20 -1.93 -0.80
CA LYS A 39 12.31 -0.53 -1.24
C LYS A 39 10.94 0.07 -1.56
N HIS A 40 10.08 -0.68 -2.24
CA HIS A 40 8.71 -0.26 -2.52
C HIS A 40 7.91 -0.02 -1.23
N MET A 41 8.00 -0.94 -0.26
CA MET A 41 7.34 -0.79 1.04
C MET A 41 7.80 0.47 1.77
N LEU A 42 9.12 0.68 1.88
CA LEU A 42 9.67 1.85 2.55
C LEU A 42 9.19 3.14 1.89
N ARG A 43 9.26 3.23 0.56
CA ARG A 43 8.77 4.40 -0.18
C ARG A 43 7.29 4.65 0.09
N VAL A 44 6.44 3.62 -0.02
CA VAL A 44 5.00 3.78 0.25
C VAL A 44 4.76 4.27 1.68
N MET A 45 5.52 3.79 2.68
CA MET A 45 5.36 4.25 4.06
C MET A 45 5.80 5.71 4.27
N ILE A 46 6.88 6.15 3.61
CA ILE A 46 7.36 7.54 3.62
C ILE A 46 6.31 8.43 2.98
N ASP A 47 5.97 8.17 1.71
CA ASP A 47 5.01 8.96 0.93
C ASP A 47 3.66 9.03 1.66
N SER A 48 3.20 7.91 2.22
CA SER A 48 1.92 7.86 2.94
C SER A 48 1.94 8.71 4.22
N THR A 49 3.08 8.90 4.87
CA THR A 49 3.19 9.76 6.06
C THR A 49 2.93 11.22 5.68
N GLU A 50 3.59 11.71 4.64
CA GLU A 50 3.41 13.07 4.14
C GLU A 50 1.99 13.28 3.60
N LEU A 51 1.49 12.33 2.82
CA LEU A 51 0.13 12.40 2.28
C LEU A 51 -0.94 12.36 3.37
N MET A 52 -0.77 11.54 4.42
CA MET A 52 -1.71 11.53 5.54
C MET A 52 -1.73 12.84 6.33
N GLN A 53 -0.60 13.55 6.44
CA GLN A 53 -0.53 14.89 7.03
C GLN A 53 -1.17 15.94 6.12
N PHE A 54 -1.09 15.78 4.80
CA PHE A 54 -1.76 16.68 3.87
C PHE A 54 -3.29 16.46 3.88
N TYR A 55 -3.72 15.20 3.86
CA TYR A 55 -5.13 14.81 3.83
C TYR A 55 -5.72 14.60 5.22
N GLU A 56 -5.62 15.58 6.13
CA GLU A 56 -6.10 15.39 7.51
C GLU A 56 -7.63 15.17 7.56
N PRO A 57 -8.13 14.18 8.32
CA PRO A 57 -9.57 13.90 8.41
C PRO A 57 -10.41 15.06 8.93
N GLU A 58 -9.81 15.96 9.70
CA GLU A 58 -10.43 17.15 10.28
C GLU A 58 -10.78 18.20 9.21
N ASN A 59 -10.12 18.16 8.06
CA ASN A 59 -10.37 19.06 6.93
C ASN A 59 -11.58 18.66 6.08
N GLY A 60 -12.36 17.66 6.52
CA GLY A 60 -13.63 17.28 5.93
C GLY A 60 -13.68 15.83 5.44
N LEU A 61 -14.89 15.36 5.11
CA LEU A 61 -15.09 13.93 4.82
C LEU A 61 -14.31 13.46 3.57
N ALA A 62 -14.19 14.28 2.52
CA ALA A 62 -13.43 13.90 1.33
C ALA A 62 -11.94 13.70 1.64
N GLN A 63 -11.34 14.62 2.41
CA GLN A 63 -9.98 14.50 2.95
C GLN A 63 -9.84 13.22 3.79
N GLY A 64 -10.77 13.00 4.73
CA GLY A 64 -10.79 11.80 5.55
C GLY A 64 -10.98 10.49 4.77
N LEU A 65 -11.69 10.49 3.64
CA LEU A 65 -11.79 9.33 2.76
C LEU A 65 -10.48 9.07 2.02
N ILE A 66 -9.81 10.11 1.53
CA ILE A 66 -8.48 9.98 0.90
C ILE A 66 -7.47 9.42 1.92
N PHE A 67 -7.45 9.98 3.13
CA PHE A 67 -6.65 9.48 4.24
C PHE A 67 -6.85 7.99 4.50
N LYS A 68 -8.10 7.54 4.60
CA LYS A 68 -8.45 6.12 4.81
C LYS A 68 -7.97 5.23 3.66
N VAL A 69 -8.05 5.70 2.43
CA VAL A 69 -7.55 4.96 1.26
C VAL A 69 -6.02 4.87 1.25
N ILE A 70 -5.30 5.94 1.63
CA ILE A 70 -3.84 5.92 1.79
C ILE A 70 -3.46 4.91 2.89
N GLN A 71 -4.15 4.94 4.04
CA GLN A 71 -3.95 3.95 5.10
C GLN A 71 -4.20 2.52 4.63
N LEU A 72 -5.24 2.30 3.82
CA LEU A 72 -5.51 1.00 3.23
C LEU A 72 -4.36 0.55 2.34
N ASN A 73 -3.80 1.41 1.48
CA ASN A 73 -2.66 1.07 0.63
C ASN A 73 -1.44 0.59 1.45
N VAL A 74 -1.14 1.26 2.58
CA VAL A 74 -0.09 0.80 3.51
C VAL A 74 -0.46 -0.57 4.10
N LYS A 75 -1.71 -0.75 4.54
CA LYS A 75 -2.16 -2.01 5.15
C LYS A 75 -2.10 -3.19 4.17
N LEU A 76 -2.39 -2.96 2.89
CA LEU A 76 -2.32 -3.99 1.86
C LEU A 76 -0.90 -4.55 1.68
N LEU A 77 0.16 -3.76 1.92
CA LEU A 77 1.54 -4.27 1.90
C LEU A 77 1.76 -5.39 2.92
N THR A 78 1.05 -5.34 4.06
CA THR A 78 1.17 -6.35 5.13
C THR A 78 0.54 -7.70 4.78
N MET A 79 -0.21 -7.75 3.67
CA MET A 79 -0.86 -8.94 3.13
C MET A 79 0.04 -9.69 2.14
N CYS A 80 1.23 -9.17 1.85
CA CYS A 80 2.19 -9.79 0.96
C CYS A 80 3.26 -10.61 1.72
N ASP A 81 3.90 -11.54 1.01
CA ASP A 81 5.12 -12.23 1.44
C ASP A 81 6.35 -11.31 1.28
N SER A 82 7.53 -11.80 1.68
CA SER A 82 8.79 -11.04 1.56
C SER A 82 9.18 -10.67 0.13
N ARG A 83 8.54 -11.27 -0.88
CA ARG A 83 8.77 -11.03 -2.31
C ARG A 83 7.70 -10.13 -2.94
N GLY A 84 6.76 -9.64 -2.15
CA GLY A 84 5.67 -8.79 -2.60
C GLY A 84 4.51 -9.52 -3.26
N ASN A 85 4.49 -10.86 -3.20
CA ASN A 85 3.35 -11.62 -3.69
C ASN A 85 2.29 -11.67 -2.59
N PRO A 86 1.00 -11.68 -2.92
CA PRO A 86 -0.02 -11.91 -1.91
C PRO A 86 0.21 -13.23 -1.17
N ASN A 87 -0.04 -13.24 0.14
CA ASN A 87 0.21 -14.39 1.01
C ASN A 87 -1.09 -14.97 1.61
N PRO A 88 -1.77 -15.89 0.89
CA PRO A 88 -2.99 -16.55 1.38
C PRO A 88 -2.82 -17.33 2.68
N TYR A 89 -1.60 -17.75 3.01
CA TYR A 89 -1.32 -18.49 4.22
C TYR A 89 -1.28 -17.59 5.47
N LYS A 90 -1.34 -16.26 5.29
CA LYS A 90 -1.49 -15.33 6.41
C LYS A 90 -2.84 -15.56 7.08
N LYS A 91 -2.84 -15.74 8.40
CA LYS A 91 -4.08 -15.90 9.17
C LYS A 91 -5.06 -14.75 8.89
N GLY A 92 -6.29 -15.09 8.51
CA GLY A 92 -7.34 -14.13 8.21
C GLY A 92 -7.25 -13.45 6.84
N TYR A 93 -6.33 -13.89 5.97
CA TYR A 93 -6.08 -13.27 4.67
C TYR A 93 -7.36 -13.03 3.84
N GLU A 94 -8.14 -14.09 3.62
CA GLU A 94 -9.36 -14.04 2.82
C GLU A 94 -10.39 -13.06 3.40
N ASN A 95 -10.70 -13.20 4.69
CA ASN A 95 -11.64 -12.32 5.40
C ASN A 95 -11.19 -10.85 5.33
N ASP A 96 -9.90 -10.59 5.50
CA ASP A 96 -9.34 -9.25 5.42
C ASP A 96 -9.44 -8.67 4.01
N VAL A 97 -9.14 -9.45 2.98
CA VAL A 97 -9.26 -9.03 1.57
C VAL A 97 -10.71 -8.67 1.24
N TYR A 98 -11.68 -9.53 1.58
CA TYR A 98 -13.10 -9.23 1.36
C TYR A 98 -13.57 -7.99 2.14
N ARG A 99 -13.14 -7.85 3.40
CA ARG A 99 -13.43 -6.66 4.20
C ARG A 99 -12.87 -5.40 3.55
N PHE A 100 -11.64 -5.42 3.06
CA PHE A 100 -11.01 -4.27 2.40
C PHE A 100 -11.69 -3.91 1.08
N VAL A 101 -12.13 -4.90 0.31
CA VAL A 101 -12.96 -4.69 -0.88
C VAL A 101 -14.25 -3.93 -0.54
N ASN A 102 -14.97 -4.40 0.48
CA ASN A 102 -16.23 -3.78 0.90
C ASN A 102 -16.02 -2.36 1.45
N LEU A 103 -14.96 -2.14 2.24
CA LEU A 103 -14.59 -0.80 2.72
C LEU A 103 -14.29 0.14 1.55
N LEU A 104 -13.46 -0.28 0.60
CA LEU A 104 -13.10 0.55 -0.53
C LEU A 104 -14.29 0.86 -1.43
N ALA A 105 -15.20 -0.09 -1.65
CA ALA A 105 -16.45 0.13 -2.37
C ALA A 105 -17.32 1.18 -1.67
N SER A 106 -17.57 1.00 -0.37
CA SER A 106 -18.34 1.94 0.45
C SER A 106 -17.74 3.34 0.44
N TRP A 107 -16.41 3.48 0.55
CA TRP A 107 -15.74 4.77 0.50
C TRP A 107 -15.87 5.44 -0.88
N ARG A 108 -15.83 4.67 -1.98
CA ARG A 108 -16.07 5.22 -3.33
C ARG A 108 -17.49 5.73 -3.48
N ASP A 109 -18.48 5.03 -2.94
CA ASP A 109 -19.87 5.45 -3.02
C ASP A 109 -20.11 6.71 -2.19
N LEU A 110 -19.55 6.78 -0.98
CA LEU A 110 -19.58 7.98 -0.13
C LEU A 110 -18.88 9.17 -0.79
N PHE A 111 -17.77 8.95 -1.49
CA PHE A 111 -17.06 10.01 -2.21
C PHE A 111 -17.86 10.49 -3.42
N ARG A 112 -18.44 9.57 -4.21
CA ARG A 112 -19.24 9.89 -5.40
C ARG A 112 -20.51 10.68 -5.09
N ALA A 113 -21.10 10.46 -3.92
CA ALA A 113 -22.23 11.27 -3.45
C ALA A 113 -21.88 12.77 -3.29
N ARG A 114 -20.58 13.14 -3.35
CA ARG A 114 -20.08 14.51 -3.24
C ARG A 114 -19.74 15.07 -4.60
N THR A 115 -20.65 15.85 -5.17
CA THR A 115 -20.49 16.43 -6.50
C THR A 115 -19.58 17.67 -6.54
N GLN A 116 -19.42 18.36 -5.40
CA GLN A 116 -18.77 19.68 -5.32
C GLN A 116 -17.30 19.69 -4.89
N GLU A 117 -16.64 18.53 -4.76
CA GLU A 117 -15.22 18.49 -4.39
C GLU A 117 -14.33 19.11 -5.49
N PRO A 118 -13.23 19.81 -5.11
CA PRO A 118 -12.24 20.31 -6.06
C PRO A 118 -11.70 19.21 -6.97
N ALA A 119 -11.32 19.58 -8.20
CA ALA A 119 -10.79 18.62 -9.18
C ALA A 119 -9.53 17.88 -8.66
N SER A 120 -8.67 18.58 -7.92
CA SER A 120 -7.48 18.00 -7.28
C SER A 120 -7.85 16.91 -6.26
N THR A 121 -8.85 17.16 -5.41
CA THR A 121 -9.36 16.20 -4.42
C THR A 121 -9.94 14.96 -5.11
N LYS A 122 -10.72 15.15 -6.19
CA LYS A 122 -11.28 14.05 -6.99
C LYS A 122 -10.17 13.18 -7.60
N LEU A 123 -9.19 13.83 -8.23
CA LEU A 123 -8.05 13.13 -8.85
C LEU A 123 -7.24 12.35 -7.81
N ALA A 124 -6.96 12.95 -6.66
CA ALA A 124 -6.24 12.29 -5.57
C ALA A 124 -6.99 11.04 -5.08
N PHE A 125 -8.30 11.16 -4.83
CA PHE A 125 -9.10 10.03 -4.41
C PHE A 125 -9.12 8.91 -5.46
N GLU A 126 -9.29 9.24 -6.73
CA GLU A 126 -9.26 8.27 -7.84
C GLU A 126 -7.90 7.56 -7.95
N GLN A 127 -6.81 8.31 -7.82
CA GLN A 127 -5.45 7.77 -7.85
C GLN A 127 -5.22 6.73 -6.74
N TYR A 128 -5.44 7.12 -5.49
CA TYR A 128 -5.16 6.23 -4.36
C TYR A 128 -6.14 5.06 -4.26
N SER A 129 -7.42 5.28 -4.61
CA SER A 129 -8.41 4.21 -4.61
C SER A 129 -8.19 3.24 -5.76
N GLY A 130 -7.74 3.73 -6.92
CA GLY A 130 -7.33 2.92 -8.06
C GLY A 130 -6.09 2.08 -7.77
N GLN A 131 -5.13 2.57 -6.99
CA GLN A 131 -4.01 1.78 -6.49
C GLN A 131 -4.49 0.64 -5.58
N ALA A 132 -5.31 0.95 -4.57
CA ALA A 132 -5.83 -0.05 -3.64
C ALA A 132 -6.64 -1.14 -4.37
N TRP A 133 -7.48 -0.74 -5.33
CA TRP A 133 -8.27 -1.66 -6.14
C TRP A 133 -7.42 -2.61 -6.98
N ARG A 134 -6.35 -2.11 -7.62
CA ARG A 134 -5.44 -2.97 -8.41
C ARG A 134 -4.78 -4.02 -7.53
N THR A 135 -4.31 -3.62 -6.34
CA THR A 135 -3.71 -4.54 -5.38
C THR A 135 -4.71 -5.57 -4.89
N LEU A 136 -5.93 -5.16 -4.50
CA LEU A 136 -6.99 -6.07 -4.06
C LEU A 136 -7.42 -7.06 -5.14
N ARG A 137 -7.45 -6.67 -6.43
CA ARG A 137 -7.74 -7.60 -7.53
C ARG A 137 -6.72 -8.73 -7.62
N VAL A 138 -5.43 -8.41 -7.46
CA VAL A 138 -4.37 -9.43 -7.45
C VAL A 138 -4.54 -10.38 -6.26
N MET A 139 -4.93 -9.84 -5.10
CA MET A 139 -5.20 -10.63 -3.88
C MET A 139 -6.40 -11.56 -4.04
N LEU A 140 -7.52 -11.04 -4.56
CA LEU A 140 -8.72 -11.83 -4.84
C LEU A 140 -8.45 -12.98 -5.81
N ARG A 141 -7.67 -12.73 -6.87
CA ARG A 141 -7.28 -13.80 -7.81
C ARG A 141 -6.53 -14.92 -7.10
N LYS A 142 -5.66 -14.57 -6.15
CA LYS A 142 -4.87 -15.56 -5.39
C LYS A 142 -5.74 -16.42 -4.46
N ILE A 143 -6.86 -15.90 -3.95
CA ILE A 143 -7.84 -16.68 -3.19
C ILE A 143 -8.48 -17.74 -4.09
N ILE A 144 -8.94 -17.33 -5.28
CA ILE A 144 -9.60 -18.24 -6.24
C ILE A 144 -8.65 -19.35 -6.69
N GLU A 145 -7.39 -19.01 -6.98
CA GLU A 145 -6.35 -19.98 -7.37
C GLU A 145 -6.02 -21.02 -6.27
N ASN A 146 -6.31 -20.72 -5.01
CA ASN A 146 -6.01 -21.59 -3.87
C ASN A 146 -7.19 -22.49 -3.45
N ILE A 147 -8.37 -22.31 -4.07
CA ILE A 147 -9.57 -23.14 -3.83
C ILE A 147 -9.62 -24.34 -4.81
N GLN A 148 -8.84 -24.29 -5.90
CA GLN A 148 -8.65 -25.37 -6.88
C GLN A 148 -7.47 -26.28 -6.48
#